data_AF-A0A850GKH4-F1
#
_entry.id   AF-A0A850GKH4-F1
#
_cell.length_a   1.000
_cell.length_b   1.000
_cell.length_c   1.000
_cell.angle_alpha   90.00
_cell.angle_beta   90.00
_cell.angle_gamma   90.00
#
_symmetry.space_group_name_H-M   'P 1'
#
loop_
_entity.id
_entity.type
_entity.pdbx_description
1 polymer ?
#
loop_
_entity_poly.entity_id
_entity_poly.type
_entity_poly.pdbx_seq_one_letter_code
_entity_poly.pdbx_strand_id
1 'polypeptide(L)'
;MVKPCSTQTALFLSALTFSVACGDDAGGGSTDTSSDSSSDSATGDDEVGTSEDESGESGSETSSSTDSDSGTDSDSGTDSDSNTDSSAETDSDTDSSAETDSDTDSSSETDTDTGGALCGDGILDVGEDCDDANTDASDGCLANCTIPTSCVDLLDDEPELEDGVYMIAPEGYVGEPFSLYCDMAQGGWGLVMRFAPSDSQFDFYAPEWTDTSLVNEAVLDPEDPSDGKFPAFNHLPSTEIRGCMRHPEDQTYACKSYELPEQTTASTLFAETPVGSDIEGEGLFFEEAEDEMLEWLTNQGWSVSQSSTTLNYLAVGINIDDDQSCFDAKIRFGMALNNEDTIYTLNDTAGFGAQAYYSIGCDYEGVDSPWRTPCGFAAGVNIYETAGTIWMR
;
A
#
# COMPACT_ATOMS: atom_id res chain seq x y z
N MET A 1 32.92 -52.62 -12.31
CA MET A 1 31.72 -53.41 -11.95
C MET A 1 30.52 -52.52 -12.24
N VAL A 2 29.86 -52.75 -13.37
CA VAL A 2 28.48 -53.30 -13.48
C VAL A 2 27.41 -52.27 -13.08
N LYS A 3 26.71 -51.79 -14.13
CA LYS A 3 25.43 -51.04 -14.17
C LYS A 3 24.31 -51.81 -13.42
N PRO A 4 23.16 -51.21 -13.02
CA PRO A 4 22.21 -50.68 -14.02
C PRO A 4 21.28 -49.50 -13.63
N CYS A 5 20.72 -48.90 -14.69
CA CYS A 5 19.48 -48.13 -14.74
C CYS A 5 18.31 -48.92 -14.12
N SER A 6 17.40 -48.20 -13.45
CA SER A 6 16.05 -48.68 -13.16
C SER A 6 15.06 -48.17 -14.21
N THR A 7 14.08 -49.01 -14.49
CA THR A 7 13.28 -49.11 -15.70
C THR A 7 11.89 -48.49 -15.49
N GLN A 8 11.39 -47.79 -16.51
CA GLN A 8 9.97 -47.47 -16.67
C GLN A 8 9.11 -48.74 -16.61
N THR A 9 7.97 -48.66 -15.93
CA THR A 9 6.87 -49.60 -16.10
C THR A 9 5.69 -48.86 -16.72
N ALA A 10 5.39 -49.21 -17.96
CA ALA A 10 4.11 -48.92 -18.62
C ALA A 10 3.34 -50.24 -18.78
N LEU A 11 2.07 -50.24 -18.40
CA LEU A 11 1.03 -51.22 -18.73
C LEU A 11 -0.33 -50.51 -18.61
N PHE A 12 -1.34 -50.63 -19.47
CA PHE A 12 -1.53 -51.31 -20.75
C PHE A 12 -2.77 -50.67 -21.43
N LEU A 13 -2.70 -50.47 -22.75
CA LEU A 13 -3.72 -50.75 -23.77
C LEU A 13 -5.21 -50.41 -23.52
N SER A 14 -5.76 -49.57 -24.41
CA SER A 14 -6.78 -50.06 -25.34
C SER A 14 -6.68 -49.33 -26.67
N ALA A 15 -6.58 -50.12 -27.73
CA ALA A 15 -6.50 -49.69 -29.12
C ALA A 15 -7.89 -49.68 -29.75
N LEU A 16 -8.14 -48.72 -30.64
CA LEU A 16 -8.85 -49.03 -31.88
C LEU A 16 -8.24 -48.25 -33.04
N THR A 17 -8.09 -48.99 -34.13
CA THR A 17 -7.19 -48.81 -35.27
C THR A 17 -7.94 -48.42 -36.56
N PHE A 18 -7.13 -48.13 -37.60
CA PHE A 18 -7.38 -48.05 -39.05
C PHE A 18 -7.77 -46.65 -39.58
N SER A 19 -7.18 -46.11 -40.67
CA SER A 19 -6.23 -46.65 -41.65
C SER A 19 -5.58 -45.54 -42.50
N VAL A 20 -4.26 -45.61 -42.66
CA VAL A 20 -3.43 -45.50 -43.89
C VAL A 20 -4.03 -44.86 -45.15
N ALA A 21 -3.32 -43.86 -45.70
CA ALA A 21 -2.65 -43.97 -47.00
C ALA A 21 -1.63 -42.83 -47.24
N CYS A 22 -0.37 -43.22 -47.50
CA CYS A 22 0.70 -42.40 -48.05
C CYS A 22 0.53 -42.20 -49.56
N GLY A 23 1.16 -41.15 -50.08
CA GLY A 23 1.49 -40.99 -51.49
C GLY A 23 2.57 -39.93 -51.67
N ASP A 24 3.83 -40.36 -51.66
CA ASP A 24 4.97 -39.66 -52.27
C ASP A 24 4.73 -39.42 -53.77
N ASP A 25 5.17 -38.29 -54.33
CA ASP A 25 6.19 -38.31 -55.40
C ASP A 25 6.66 -36.89 -55.79
N ALA A 26 7.89 -36.87 -56.29
CA ALA A 26 8.71 -35.72 -56.65
C ALA A 26 8.35 -35.09 -58.01
N GLY A 27 8.96 -33.93 -58.29
CA GLY A 27 9.25 -33.53 -59.67
C GLY A 27 9.02 -32.05 -59.96
N GLY A 28 10.10 -31.34 -60.26
CA GLY A 28 10.10 -29.91 -60.56
C GLY A 28 9.54 -29.53 -61.93
N GLY A 29 9.52 -28.22 -62.18
CA GLY A 29 9.18 -27.64 -63.47
C GLY A 29 9.17 -26.11 -63.40
N SER A 30 10.25 -25.51 -63.86
CA SER A 30 10.35 -24.08 -64.16
C SER A 30 9.41 -23.69 -65.30
N THR A 31 8.73 -22.54 -65.18
CA THR A 31 8.42 -21.69 -66.34
C THR A 31 8.45 -20.22 -65.92
N ASP A 32 9.37 -19.50 -66.53
CA ASP A 32 9.41 -18.06 -66.68
C ASP A 32 8.10 -17.50 -67.26
N THR A 33 7.66 -16.35 -66.74
CA THR A 33 7.22 -15.24 -67.59
C THR A 33 7.53 -13.91 -66.92
N SER A 34 8.54 -13.26 -67.48
CA SER A 34 8.89 -11.85 -67.37
C SER A 34 7.92 -10.95 -68.14
N SER A 35 7.60 -9.80 -67.57
CA SER A 35 7.51 -8.48 -68.23
C SER A 35 7.35 -7.44 -67.11
N ASP A 36 8.38 -6.67 -66.77
CA ASP A 36 8.79 -5.42 -67.44
C ASP A 36 7.63 -4.42 -67.58
N SER A 37 7.74 -3.13 -67.27
CA SER A 37 8.73 -2.26 -66.63
C SER A 37 8.18 -0.83 -66.79
N SER A 38 8.83 0.14 -66.14
CA SER A 38 8.90 1.56 -66.50
C SER A 38 7.82 2.47 -65.90
N SER A 39 8.11 3.29 -64.88
CA SER A 39 9.06 4.44 -64.79
C SER A 39 8.48 5.74 -65.36
N ASP A 40 8.44 6.78 -64.51
CA ASP A 40 9.03 8.12 -64.71
C ASP A 40 8.57 9.00 -63.53
N SER A 41 9.40 9.46 -62.60
CA SER A 41 10.62 10.28 -62.64
C SER A 41 10.39 11.78 -62.86
N ALA A 42 11.11 12.56 -62.03
CA ALA A 42 11.67 13.89 -62.25
C ALA A 42 10.88 15.10 -61.67
N THR A 43 11.30 15.72 -60.55
CA THR A 43 12.40 16.71 -60.28
C THR A 43 12.00 18.18 -60.46
N GLY A 44 12.56 19.04 -59.59
CA GLY A 44 12.61 20.51 -59.67
C GLY A 44 12.41 21.10 -58.26
N ASP A 45 13.44 21.29 -57.43
CA ASP A 45 14.52 22.31 -57.44
C ASP A 45 14.05 23.77 -57.25
N ASP A 46 14.68 24.39 -56.24
CA ASP A 46 15.31 25.72 -56.23
C ASP A 46 14.73 26.93 -55.45
N GLU A 47 15.61 27.39 -54.53
CA GLU A 47 16.03 28.78 -54.24
C GLU A 47 15.46 29.57 -53.03
N VAL A 48 16.29 29.61 -51.98
CA VAL A 48 16.93 30.78 -51.31
C VAL A 48 16.11 32.04 -50.94
N GLY A 49 16.24 32.46 -49.67
CA GLY A 49 15.96 33.82 -49.21
C GLY A 49 16.40 34.08 -47.76
N THR A 50 17.44 34.90 -47.59
CA THR A 50 18.15 35.34 -46.38
C THR A 50 17.52 36.55 -45.67
N SER A 51 17.72 36.67 -44.34
CA SER A 51 18.12 37.90 -43.57
C SER A 51 17.81 37.68 -42.08
N GLU A 52 18.78 37.59 -41.17
CA GLU A 52 19.41 38.70 -40.43
C GLU A 52 18.43 39.53 -39.59
N ASP A 53 18.55 39.42 -38.26
CA ASP A 53 18.61 40.60 -37.38
C ASP A 53 19.40 40.27 -36.10
N GLU A 54 20.32 41.19 -35.79
CA GLU A 54 21.34 41.17 -34.73
C GLU A 54 20.91 41.95 -33.47
N SER A 55 21.79 41.86 -32.46
CA SER A 55 22.04 42.78 -31.32
C SER A 55 21.17 42.54 -30.08
N GLY A 56 21.76 42.27 -28.89
CA GLY A 56 22.67 43.10 -28.10
C GLY A 56 21.83 43.73 -26.97
N GLU A 57 22.18 43.84 -25.69
CA GLU A 57 23.44 44.06 -24.98
C GLU A 57 23.12 43.91 -23.47
N SER A 58 24.16 43.57 -22.72
CA SER A 58 24.37 43.69 -21.27
C SER A 58 23.77 44.92 -20.55
N GLY A 59 23.45 44.73 -19.26
CA GLY A 59 23.12 45.80 -18.31
C GLY A 59 23.22 45.34 -16.85
N SER A 60 24.46 45.19 -16.36
CA SER A 60 24.83 45.22 -14.94
C SER A 60 24.65 46.62 -14.34
N GLU A 61 24.88 46.73 -13.02
CA GLU A 61 24.97 47.93 -12.17
C GLU A 61 23.65 48.31 -11.48
N THR A 62 23.51 48.58 -10.18
CA THR A 62 24.25 48.33 -8.92
C THR A 62 23.58 49.27 -7.91
N SER A 63 23.36 48.81 -6.67
CA SER A 63 23.45 49.58 -5.40
C SER A 63 22.43 50.74 -5.18
N SER A 64 21.93 51.04 -3.98
CA SER A 64 22.59 51.08 -2.68
C SER A 64 21.57 51.44 -1.58
N SER A 65 21.81 50.92 -0.35
CA SER A 65 21.72 51.54 1.01
C SER A 65 20.44 52.28 1.45
N THR A 66 19.99 52.35 2.72
CA THR A 66 20.38 52.01 4.12
C THR A 66 19.12 52.40 4.96
N ASP A 67 18.79 51.91 6.16
CA ASP A 67 19.36 52.08 7.52
C ASP A 67 18.45 51.20 8.46
N SER A 68 18.95 50.29 9.30
CA SER A 68 19.43 50.46 10.69
C SER A 68 18.51 51.20 11.66
N ASP A 69 17.99 50.47 12.66
CA ASP A 69 17.92 50.79 14.12
C ASP A 69 16.87 49.86 14.77
N SER A 70 17.24 48.85 15.58
CA SER A 70 17.72 48.87 16.98
C SER A 70 16.65 49.27 18.01
N GLY A 71 16.40 48.42 19.00
CA GLY A 71 15.61 48.75 20.20
C GLY A 71 15.23 47.53 21.05
N THR A 72 16.00 47.31 22.11
CA THR A 72 15.92 46.26 23.12
C THR A 72 15.01 46.63 24.31
N ASP A 73 14.84 45.63 25.19
CA ASP A 73 14.57 45.68 26.65
C ASP A 73 13.11 45.64 27.11
N SER A 74 12.67 44.52 27.71
CA SER A 74 12.84 44.11 29.14
C SER A 74 11.93 44.89 30.07
N ASP A 75 10.95 44.25 30.71
CA ASP A 75 11.07 43.88 32.14
C ASP A 75 9.80 43.26 32.74
N SER A 76 10.10 42.39 33.71
CA SER A 76 9.27 41.70 34.69
C SER A 76 8.48 42.60 35.65
N GLY A 77 7.45 42.03 36.28
CA GLY A 77 6.89 42.58 37.53
C GLY A 77 5.68 41.82 38.06
N THR A 78 5.93 40.95 39.04
CA THR A 78 5.00 40.42 40.04
C THR A 78 4.35 41.54 40.88
N ASP A 79 3.12 41.35 41.36
CA ASP A 79 2.85 41.26 42.81
C ASP A 79 1.36 41.00 43.11
N SER A 80 1.19 40.29 44.23
CA SER A 80 -0.03 39.85 44.89
C SER A 80 -0.91 41.00 45.37
N ASP A 81 -2.22 40.75 45.55
CA ASP A 81 -2.93 41.23 46.74
C ASP A 81 -4.23 40.46 47.00
N SER A 82 -4.28 39.90 48.20
CA SER A 82 -5.44 39.38 48.93
C SER A 82 -6.28 40.51 49.51
N ASN A 83 -7.63 40.41 49.50
CA ASN A 83 -8.49 40.34 50.71
C ASN A 83 -9.96 40.73 50.50
N THR A 84 -10.82 39.90 51.10
CA THR A 84 -11.99 40.24 51.96
C THR A 84 -13.22 40.91 51.32
N ASP A 85 -14.36 40.20 51.33
CA ASP A 85 -15.47 40.63 52.20
C ASP A 85 -16.37 39.46 52.63
N SER A 86 -16.77 39.53 53.90
CA SER A 86 -17.53 38.55 54.64
C SER A 86 -19.03 38.84 54.54
N SER A 87 -19.86 37.80 54.63
CA SER A 87 -21.17 37.91 55.28
C SER A 87 -21.58 36.54 55.84
N ALA A 88 -21.63 36.50 57.17
CA ALA A 88 -22.17 35.47 58.04
C ALA A 88 -23.70 35.29 57.80
N GLU A 89 -24.38 34.23 58.23
CA GLU A 89 -24.63 33.83 59.63
C GLU A 89 -25.28 32.43 59.70
N THR A 90 -24.95 31.70 60.78
CA THR A 90 -25.76 30.76 61.64
C THR A 90 -26.67 29.69 61.00
N ASP A 91 -26.66 28.42 61.45
CA ASP A 91 -27.04 27.98 62.81
C ASP A 91 -26.39 26.63 63.23
N SER A 92 -26.30 26.50 64.55
CA SER A 92 -25.89 25.35 65.38
C SER A 92 -26.85 24.14 65.24
N ASP A 93 -26.47 22.90 65.52
CA ASP A 93 -26.37 22.38 66.88
C ASP A 93 -25.60 21.05 66.98
N THR A 94 -25.08 20.88 68.20
CA THR A 94 -24.32 19.78 68.77
C THR A 94 -25.22 18.60 69.13
N ASP A 95 -24.75 17.36 68.93
CA ASP A 95 -24.93 16.32 69.95
C ASP A 95 -23.80 15.29 69.93
N SER A 96 -23.33 14.94 71.12
CA SER A 96 -22.25 13.98 71.40
C SER A 96 -22.85 12.77 72.09
N SER A 97 -22.41 11.54 71.75
CA SER A 97 -22.32 10.35 72.63
C SER A 97 -21.71 9.19 71.82
N ALA A 98 -20.44 8.82 71.97
CA ALA A 98 -19.82 7.93 72.97
C ALA A 98 -20.27 6.44 72.97
N GLU A 99 -19.31 5.59 72.58
CA GLU A 99 -18.97 4.20 72.97
C GLU A 99 -19.91 3.02 72.65
N THR A 100 -19.38 1.95 72.02
CA THR A 100 -18.90 0.70 72.70
C THR A 100 -18.42 -0.36 71.67
N ASP A 101 -17.33 -1.03 72.01
CA ASP A 101 -16.61 -2.12 71.34
C ASP A 101 -17.43 -3.36 70.92
N SER A 102 -16.96 -4.02 69.85
CA SER A 102 -16.84 -5.48 69.82
C SER A 102 -15.89 -5.95 68.71
N ASP A 103 -14.67 -6.32 69.10
CA ASP A 103 -13.79 -7.22 68.35
C ASP A 103 -14.57 -8.50 67.96
N THR A 104 -14.50 -8.89 66.69
CA THR A 104 -14.97 -10.21 66.24
C THR A 104 -13.84 -10.91 65.49
N ASP A 105 -13.60 -12.11 65.97
CA ASP A 105 -12.49 -13.01 65.73
C ASP A 105 -12.11 -13.26 64.27
N SER A 106 -10.79 -13.33 64.13
CA SER A 106 -10.05 -14.10 63.15
C SER A 106 -10.59 -15.52 62.95
N SER A 107 -11.29 -15.73 61.85
CA SER A 107 -11.27 -16.96 61.06
C SER A 107 -10.66 -16.55 59.72
N SER A 108 -9.35 -16.72 59.49
CA SER A 108 -8.69 -18.01 59.26
C SER A 108 -9.58 -19.03 58.55
N GLU A 109 -10.35 -18.57 57.57
CA GLU A 109 -10.51 -19.38 56.39
C GLU A 109 -9.13 -19.36 55.74
N THR A 110 -8.55 -20.55 55.61
CA THR A 110 -7.41 -20.75 54.73
C THR A 110 -7.88 -20.32 53.34
N ASP A 111 -7.62 -19.07 53.00
CA ASP A 111 -7.44 -18.64 51.62
C ASP A 111 -6.53 -19.71 51.04
N THR A 112 -7.15 -20.58 50.26
CA THR A 112 -6.40 -21.35 49.31
C THR A 112 -5.96 -20.28 48.33
N ASP A 113 -4.83 -19.68 48.66
CA ASP A 113 -3.91 -18.94 47.82
C ASP A 113 -3.56 -19.85 46.63
N THR A 114 -4.57 -20.06 45.81
CA THR A 114 -4.40 -20.07 44.38
C THR A 114 -4.58 -18.60 44.05
N GLY A 115 -3.51 -17.81 44.21
CA GLY A 115 -3.38 -16.52 43.53
C GLY A 115 -3.70 -16.76 42.07
N GLY A 116 -4.97 -16.54 41.72
CA GLY A 116 -5.41 -16.54 40.35
C GLY A 116 -4.79 -15.29 39.77
N ALA A 117 -3.91 -15.47 38.78
CA ALA A 117 -3.36 -14.40 37.97
C ALA A 117 -4.47 -13.38 37.70
N LEU A 118 -4.29 -12.17 38.23
CA LEU A 118 -5.27 -11.10 38.12
C LEU A 118 -4.73 -10.11 37.11
N CYS A 119 -5.24 -10.21 35.89
CA CYS A 119 -4.83 -9.31 34.85
C CYS A 119 -5.07 -7.84 35.21
N GLY A 120 -4.03 -7.02 35.05
CA GLY A 120 -4.05 -5.60 35.30
C GLY A 120 -3.71 -5.21 36.74
N ASP A 121 -2.99 -6.05 37.48
CA ASP A 121 -2.58 -5.76 38.86
C ASP A 121 -1.14 -5.22 38.99
N GLY A 122 -0.42 -5.15 37.87
CA GLY A 122 0.96 -4.70 37.71
C GLY A 122 2.00 -5.79 37.93
N ILE A 123 1.59 -7.05 38.09
CA ILE A 123 2.46 -8.19 38.38
C ILE A 123 2.25 -9.24 37.28
N LEU A 124 3.26 -9.40 36.41
CA LEU A 124 3.24 -10.47 35.41
C LEU A 124 3.24 -11.85 36.08
N ASP A 125 2.07 -12.48 36.14
CA ASP A 125 1.85 -13.76 36.78
C ASP A 125 2.08 -14.94 35.82
N VAL A 126 2.17 -16.15 36.39
CA VAL A 126 2.36 -17.36 35.57
C VAL A 126 1.10 -17.62 34.74
N GLY A 127 1.21 -17.40 33.43
CA GLY A 127 0.12 -17.63 32.46
C GLY A 127 -0.34 -16.36 31.74
N GLU A 128 0.18 -15.19 32.13
CA GLU A 128 -0.03 -13.92 31.45
C GLU A 128 1.10 -13.66 30.44
N ASP A 129 0.75 -13.09 29.28
CA ASP A 129 1.73 -12.64 28.29
C ASP A 129 2.18 -11.19 28.59
N CYS A 130 1.35 -10.42 29.28
CA CYS A 130 1.58 -9.04 29.69
C CYS A 130 0.79 -8.71 30.98
N ASP A 131 1.19 -7.67 31.70
CA ASP A 131 0.38 -6.99 32.72
C ASP A 131 0.90 -5.53 32.85
N ASP A 132 0.04 -4.55 32.60
CA ASP A 132 0.37 -3.11 32.64
C ASP A 132 -0.45 -2.32 33.68
N ALA A 133 -0.91 -3.03 34.73
CA ALA A 133 -1.66 -2.46 35.84
C ALA A 133 -3.01 -1.81 35.46
N ASN A 134 -3.58 -2.17 34.29
CA ASN A 134 -4.92 -1.79 33.89
C ASN A 134 -5.58 -2.84 32.97
N THR A 135 -6.73 -2.53 32.37
CA THR A 135 -7.48 -3.47 31.49
C THR A 135 -7.93 -2.77 30.20
N ASP A 136 -7.19 -1.76 29.75
CA ASP A 136 -7.45 -0.98 28.54
C ASP A 136 -6.80 -1.68 27.35
N ALA A 137 -7.58 -2.26 26.43
CA ALA A 137 -7.03 -2.98 25.28
C ALA A 137 -6.18 -2.12 24.31
N SER A 138 -6.14 -0.79 24.48
CA SER A 138 -5.44 0.12 23.58
C SER A 138 -3.93 0.25 23.79
N ASP A 139 -3.40 -0.18 24.95
CA ASP A 139 -1.98 -0.03 25.32
C ASP A 139 -1.12 -1.27 25.02
N GLY A 140 -1.73 -2.33 24.49
CA GLY A 140 -1.04 -3.54 24.05
C GLY A 140 -1.11 -4.70 25.05
N CYS A 141 -1.84 -4.54 26.16
CA CYS A 141 -2.26 -5.66 26.99
C CYS A 141 -3.79 -5.74 27.04
N LEU A 142 -4.36 -6.80 26.47
CA LEU A 142 -5.81 -7.02 26.53
C LEU A 142 -6.25 -7.29 27.97
N ALA A 143 -7.54 -7.10 28.27
CA ALA A 143 -8.11 -7.37 29.60
C ALA A 143 -8.03 -8.86 30.03
N ASN A 144 -7.62 -9.74 29.12
CA ASN A 144 -7.35 -11.16 29.35
C ASN A 144 -5.84 -11.48 29.51
N CYS A 145 -4.98 -10.45 29.58
CA CYS A 145 -3.53 -10.51 29.70
C CYS A 145 -2.82 -11.25 28.57
N THR A 146 -3.35 -11.05 27.36
CA THR A 146 -2.71 -11.44 26.11
C THR A 146 -2.32 -10.19 25.31
N ILE A 147 -1.28 -10.32 24.50
CA ILE A 147 -0.86 -9.26 23.59
C ILE A 147 -1.60 -9.47 22.26
N PRO A 148 -2.34 -8.47 21.75
CA PRO A 148 -3.08 -8.62 20.50
C PRO A 148 -2.12 -8.79 19.33
N THR A 149 -2.42 -9.70 18.40
CA THR A 149 -1.53 -9.98 17.25
C THR A 149 -1.94 -9.22 15.99
N SER A 150 -3.19 -8.73 15.95
CA SER A 150 -3.78 -8.01 14.83
C SER A 150 -4.91 -7.05 15.27
N CYS A 151 -5.37 -6.19 14.36
CA CYS A 151 -6.58 -5.38 14.59
C CYS A 151 -7.86 -6.23 14.69
N VAL A 152 -7.88 -7.43 14.11
CA VAL A 152 -9.02 -8.36 14.21
C VAL A 152 -9.08 -8.95 15.62
N ASP A 153 -7.94 -9.34 16.19
CA ASP A 153 -7.89 -9.87 17.56
C ASP A 153 -8.40 -8.84 18.58
N LEU A 154 -8.05 -7.57 18.37
CA LEU A 154 -8.55 -6.45 19.17
C LEU A 154 -10.08 -6.36 19.12
N LEU A 155 -10.69 -6.48 17.93
CA LEU A 155 -12.14 -6.46 17.76
C LEU A 155 -12.85 -7.71 18.31
N ASP A 156 -12.19 -8.86 18.27
CA ASP A 156 -12.72 -10.12 18.82
C ASP A 156 -12.81 -10.08 20.34
N ASP A 157 -11.85 -9.41 21.02
CA ASP A 157 -11.88 -9.20 22.47
C ASP A 157 -12.79 -8.02 22.86
N GLU A 158 -12.67 -6.88 22.16
CA GLU A 158 -13.43 -5.67 22.39
C GLU A 158 -14.12 -5.14 21.10
N PRO A 159 -15.38 -5.52 20.83
CA PRO A 159 -16.06 -5.19 19.57
C PRO A 159 -16.54 -3.73 19.48
N GLU A 160 -16.35 -2.93 20.54
CA GLU A 160 -16.74 -1.51 20.59
C GLU A 160 -15.55 -0.55 20.33
N LEU A 161 -14.37 -1.08 19.99
CA LEU A 161 -13.20 -0.26 19.66
C LEU A 161 -13.45 0.61 18.42
N GLU A 162 -13.01 1.86 18.49
CA GLU A 162 -13.10 2.84 17.41
C GLU A 162 -11.81 2.83 16.56
N ASP A 163 -11.81 3.53 15.42
CA ASP A 163 -10.60 3.66 14.61
C ASP A 163 -9.51 4.41 15.41
N GLY A 164 -8.28 3.92 15.36
CA GLY A 164 -7.23 4.47 16.22
C GLY A 164 -5.90 3.76 16.11
N VAL A 165 -4.96 4.20 16.94
CA VAL A 165 -3.63 3.59 17.04
C VAL A 165 -3.61 2.65 18.24
N TYR A 166 -3.22 1.41 17.98
CA TYR A 166 -3.15 0.32 18.94
C TYR A 166 -1.76 -0.30 18.94
N MET A 167 -1.34 -0.90 20.04
CA MET A 167 -0.09 -1.65 20.12
C MET A 167 -0.37 -3.12 19.85
N ILE A 168 0.38 -3.74 18.93
CA ILE A 168 0.25 -5.17 18.60
C ILE A 168 1.60 -5.88 18.61
N ALA A 169 1.58 -7.20 18.79
CA ALA A 169 2.72 -8.08 18.56
C ALA A 169 2.26 -9.33 17.78
N PRO A 170 2.46 -9.35 16.45
CA PRO A 170 2.09 -10.49 15.61
C PRO A 170 2.69 -11.82 16.09
N GLU A 171 1.97 -12.94 15.86
CA GLU A 171 2.46 -14.27 16.26
C GLU A 171 3.83 -14.58 15.63
N GLY A 172 4.80 -15.00 16.45
CA GLY A 172 6.15 -15.32 15.99
C GLY A 172 7.05 -14.10 15.73
N TYR A 173 6.56 -12.88 15.93
CA TYR A 173 7.39 -11.68 15.91
C TYR A 173 8.33 -11.66 17.12
N VAL A 174 9.62 -11.43 16.86
CA VAL A 174 10.68 -11.38 17.88
C VAL A 174 11.17 -9.94 17.98
N GLY A 175 10.43 -9.12 18.72
CA GLY A 175 10.72 -7.70 18.93
C GLY A 175 9.76 -7.10 19.96
N GLU A 176 9.94 -5.82 20.25
CA GLU A 176 8.99 -5.07 21.08
C GLU A 176 7.70 -4.82 20.29
N PRO A 177 6.51 -4.92 20.92
CA PRO A 177 5.24 -4.56 20.30
C PRO A 177 5.33 -3.20 19.59
N PHE A 178 4.63 -3.05 18.47
CA PHE A 178 4.66 -1.82 17.68
C PHE A 178 3.27 -1.23 17.50
N SER A 179 3.24 0.09 17.29
CA SER A 179 2.00 0.82 17.03
C SER A 179 1.48 0.58 15.61
N LEU A 180 0.19 0.33 15.49
CA LEU A 180 -0.54 0.12 14.24
C LEU A 180 -1.81 0.97 14.26
N TYR A 181 -2.08 1.69 13.18
CA TYR A 181 -3.39 2.29 12.97
C TYR A 181 -4.36 1.19 12.51
N CYS A 182 -5.44 1.00 13.25
CA CYS A 182 -6.52 0.08 12.96
C CYS A 182 -7.77 0.83 12.52
N ASP A 183 -8.29 0.46 11.35
CA ASP A 183 -9.65 0.79 10.94
C ASP A 183 -10.59 -0.32 11.44
N MET A 184 -11.19 -0.04 12.59
CA MET A 184 -12.09 -0.92 13.32
C MET A 184 -13.50 -0.89 12.74
N ALA A 185 -13.93 0.28 12.24
CA ALA A 185 -15.24 0.48 11.64
C ALA A 185 -15.49 -0.44 10.42
N GLN A 186 -14.42 -0.82 9.70
CA GLN A 186 -14.49 -1.69 8.53
C GLN A 186 -13.95 -3.10 8.80
N GLY A 187 -13.89 -3.51 10.07
CA GLY A 187 -13.60 -4.88 10.48
C GLY A 187 -12.12 -5.16 10.66
N GLY A 188 -11.36 -4.23 11.25
CA GLY A 188 -10.03 -4.49 11.79
C GLY A 188 -8.92 -4.51 10.75
N TRP A 189 -8.77 -3.45 9.95
CA TRP A 189 -7.70 -3.33 8.97
C TRP A 189 -6.48 -2.60 9.54
N GLY A 190 -5.29 -3.18 9.36
CA GLY A 190 -4.02 -2.56 9.76
C GLY A 190 -3.39 -1.73 8.64
N LEU A 191 -3.06 -0.46 8.90
CA LEU A 191 -2.35 0.41 7.96
C LEU A 191 -0.90 -0.05 7.75
N VAL A 192 -0.51 -0.33 6.49
CA VAL A 192 0.86 -0.79 6.16
C VAL A 192 1.66 0.20 5.33
N MET A 193 1.01 0.97 4.44
CA MET A 193 1.64 2.04 3.67
C MET A 193 0.69 3.21 3.44
N ARG A 194 1.25 4.41 3.31
CA ARG A 194 0.55 5.67 2.97
C ARG A 194 1.33 6.42 1.91
N PHE A 195 0.62 6.97 0.92
CA PHE A 195 1.19 7.64 -0.25
C PHE A 195 0.82 9.11 -0.21
N ALA A 196 1.83 9.98 -0.30
CA ALA A 196 1.64 11.42 -0.42
C ALA A 196 0.84 11.76 -1.70
N PRO A 197 0.01 12.82 -1.68
CA PRO A 197 -0.79 13.23 -2.84
C PRO A 197 0.04 13.78 -4.02
N SER A 198 1.31 14.07 -3.79
CA SER A 198 2.27 14.54 -4.78
C SER A 198 3.68 14.24 -4.29
N ASP A 199 4.63 14.09 -5.22
CA ASP A 199 6.06 13.85 -4.91
C ASP A 199 6.32 12.63 -4.01
N SER A 200 5.45 11.62 -4.05
CA SER A 200 5.64 10.38 -3.31
C SER A 200 6.86 9.60 -3.86
N GLN A 201 7.59 8.92 -2.99
CA GLN A 201 8.80 8.17 -3.37
C GLN A 201 8.51 6.72 -3.80
N PHE A 202 7.26 6.25 -3.65
CA PHE A 202 6.88 4.85 -3.86
C PHE A 202 6.53 4.53 -5.32
N ASP A 203 7.39 4.96 -6.25
CA ASP A 203 7.36 4.53 -7.65
C ASP A 203 7.48 2.99 -7.77
N PHE A 204 7.24 2.44 -8.96
CA PHE A 204 7.21 0.98 -9.16
C PHE A 204 8.51 0.28 -8.71
N TYR A 205 9.68 0.79 -9.08
CA TYR A 205 10.96 0.19 -8.67
C TYR A 205 11.52 0.71 -7.33
N ALA A 206 10.71 1.44 -6.55
CA ALA A 206 11.12 1.90 -5.23
C ALA A 206 11.54 0.70 -4.35
N PRO A 207 12.73 0.72 -3.72
CA PRO A 207 13.22 -0.41 -2.92
C PRO A 207 12.30 -0.73 -1.74
N GLU A 208 11.52 0.25 -1.28
CA GLU A 208 10.57 0.14 -0.18
C GLU A 208 9.45 -0.87 -0.45
N TRP A 209 9.21 -1.29 -1.69
CA TRP A 209 8.29 -2.41 -1.96
C TRP A 209 8.82 -3.77 -1.50
N THR A 210 10.15 -3.92 -1.39
CA THR A 210 10.79 -5.24 -1.20
C THR A 210 11.80 -5.29 -0.06
N ASP A 211 12.25 -4.14 0.43
CA ASP A 211 13.13 -4.05 1.59
C ASP A 211 12.34 -3.93 2.91
N THR A 212 13.07 -3.93 4.03
CA THR A 212 12.50 -3.78 5.37
C THR A 212 12.62 -2.36 5.92
N SER A 213 13.01 -1.38 5.10
CA SER A 213 13.13 0.01 5.54
C SER A 213 11.75 0.57 5.89
N LEU A 214 11.73 1.56 6.79
CA LEU A 214 10.51 2.24 7.22
C LEU A 214 10.57 3.71 6.81
N VAL A 215 9.40 4.32 6.67
CA VAL A 215 9.26 5.72 6.23
C VAL A 215 8.22 6.38 7.12
N ASN A 216 8.59 7.48 7.79
CA ASN A 216 7.72 8.25 8.68
C ASN A 216 6.88 7.38 9.63
N GLU A 217 7.50 6.35 10.20
CA GLU A 217 6.83 5.28 10.94
C GLU A 217 6.11 5.74 12.21
N ALA A 218 6.49 6.90 12.74
CA ALA A 218 5.87 7.51 13.91
C ALA A 218 4.58 8.29 13.59
N VAL A 219 4.28 8.53 12.31
CA VAL A 219 3.11 9.30 11.86
C VAL A 219 2.06 8.35 11.29
N LEU A 220 1.22 7.80 12.15
CA LEU A 220 0.25 6.74 11.80
C LEU A 220 -1.13 7.25 11.33
N ASP A 221 -1.33 8.57 11.26
CA ASP A 221 -2.58 9.15 10.75
C ASP A 221 -2.76 8.83 9.26
N PRO A 222 -3.78 8.06 8.83
CA PRO A 222 -3.96 7.70 7.42
C PRO A 222 -4.22 8.92 6.49
N GLU A 223 -4.61 10.08 7.04
CA GLU A 223 -4.87 11.29 6.27
C GLU A 223 -3.67 12.24 6.14
N ASP A 224 -2.57 11.97 6.85
CA ASP A 224 -1.37 12.80 6.78
C ASP A 224 -0.79 12.81 5.36
N PRO A 225 -0.37 13.98 4.83
CA PRO A 225 0.01 14.12 3.42
C PRO A 225 1.43 13.63 3.10
N SER A 226 2.17 13.07 4.05
CA SER A 226 3.51 12.53 3.81
C SER A 226 3.47 11.03 3.51
N ASP A 227 4.47 10.53 2.79
CA ASP A 227 4.65 9.08 2.61
C ASP A 227 4.82 8.38 3.96
N GLY A 228 4.35 7.14 4.06
CA GLY A 228 4.46 6.30 5.23
C GLY A 228 4.66 4.84 4.86
N LYS A 229 5.57 4.15 5.54
CA LYS A 229 5.74 2.70 5.50
C LYS A 229 5.98 2.21 6.92
N PHE A 230 5.06 1.39 7.41
CA PHE A 230 4.95 1.07 8.83
C PHE A 230 5.48 -0.34 9.14
N PRO A 231 5.84 -0.65 10.39
CA PRO A 231 6.31 -1.99 10.77
C PRO A 231 5.36 -3.11 10.35
N ALA A 232 4.05 -2.84 10.35
CA ALA A 232 3.02 -3.76 9.89
C ALA A 232 3.25 -4.26 8.45
N PHE A 233 3.84 -3.46 7.55
CA PHE A 233 4.18 -3.91 6.20
C PHE A 233 5.09 -5.15 6.21
N ASN A 234 6.05 -5.18 7.14
CA ASN A 234 7.04 -6.24 7.25
C ASN A 234 6.58 -7.41 8.14
N HIS A 235 5.62 -7.16 9.04
CA HIS A 235 5.41 -8.03 10.19
C HIS A 235 3.97 -8.43 10.44
N LEU A 236 2.97 -7.81 9.82
CA LEU A 236 1.56 -8.18 9.98
C LEU A 236 1.20 -9.31 9.00
N PRO A 237 1.00 -10.56 9.46
CA PRO A 237 0.55 -11.66 8.61
C PRO A 237 -0.94 -11.50 8.37
N SER A 238 -1.35 -11.54 7.11
CA SER A 238 -2.71 -11.21 6.69
C SER A 238 -3.15 -12.11 5.55
N THR A 239 -4.48 -12.24 5.43
CA THR A 239 -5.16 -13.01 4.38
C THR A 239 -5.91 -12.12 3.40
N GLU A 240 -5.98 -10.82 3.65
CA GLU A 240 -6.59 -9.85 2.75
C GLU A 240 -5.70 -8.61 2.60
N ILE A 241 -5.77 -7.98 1.43
CA ILE A 241 -5.15 -6.69 1.12
C ILE A 241 -6.23 -5.70 0.69
N ARG A 242 -6.08 -4.43 1.08
CA ARG A 242 -6.99 -3.35 0.67
C ARG A 242 -6.22 -2.11 0.25
N GLY A 243 -6.58 -1.58 -0.91
CA GLY A 243 -6.06 -0.33 -1.45
C GLY A 243 -7.14 0.74 -1.41
N CYS A 244 -6.87 1.86 -0.77
CA CYS A 244 -7.78 3.01 -0.70
C CYS A 244 -7.12 4.22 -1.35
N MET A 245 -7.85 4.93 -2.20
CA MET A 245 -7.37 6.14 -2.86
C MET A 245 -8.33 7.29 -2.62
N ARG A 246 -7.78 8.49 -2.52
CA ARG A 246 -8.55 9.70 -2.26
C ARG A 246 -9.14 10.25 -3.56
N HIS A 247 -10.42 10.60 -3.55
CA HIS A 247 -11.05 11.29 -4.65
C HIS A 247 -10.55 12.76 -4.70
N PRO A 248 -10.11 13.28 -5.86
CA PRO A 248 -9.47 14.59 -5.97
C PRO A 248 -10.42 15.76 -5.70
N GLU A 249 -11.73 15.62 -5.97
CA GLU A 249 -12.71 16.69 -5.75
C GLU A 249 -13.27 16.75 -4.32
N ASP A 250 -13.81 15.65 -3.79
CA ASP A 250 -14.48 15.64 -2.47
C ASP A 250 -13.59 15.20 -1.31
N GLN A 251 -12.35 14.77 -1.59
CA GLN A 251 -11.35 14.33 -0.60
C GLN A 251 -11.74 13.08 0.19
N THR A 252 -12.77 12.34 -0.21
CA THR A 252 -13.15 11.08 0.43
C THR A 252 -12.27 9.93 -0.06
N TYR A 253 -12.06 8.92 0.78
CA TYR A 253 -11.37 7.69 0.38
C TYR A 253 -12.38 6.63 -0.05
N ALA A 254 -12.08 5.94 -1.14
CA ALA A 254 -12.78 4.76 -1.58
C ALA A 254 -11.78 3.62 -1.82
N CYS A 255 -12.20 2.39 -1.52
CA CYS A 255 -11.30 1.25 -1.34
C CYS A 255 -11.69 0.04 -2.20
N LYS A 256 -10.69 -0.77 -2.55
CA LYS A 256 -10.83 -2.12 -3.10
C LYS A 256 -10.06 -3.10 -2.25
N SER A 257 -10.65 -4.25 -1.96
CA SER A 257 -10.05 -5.31 -1.16
C SER A 257 -10.07 -6.64 -1.89
N TYR A 258 -9.06 -7.47 -1.64
CA TYR A 258 -8.92 -8.79 -2.24
C TYR A 258 -8.47 -9.81 -1.20
N GLU A 259 -9.00 -11.03 -1.31
CA GLU A 259 -8.49 -12.19 -0.59
C GLU A 259 -7.17 -12.64 -1.20
N LEU A 260 -6.20 -12.95 -0.34
CA LEU A 260 -4.89 -13.48 -0.72
C LEU A 260 -4.92 -15.00 -0.75
N PRO A 261 -4.15 -15.65 -1.65
CA PRO A 261 -4.17 -17.10 -1.80
C PRO A 261 -3.65 -17.85 -0.57
N GLU A 262 -2.72 -17.24 0.17
CA GLU A 262 -2.14 -17.74 1.41
C GLU A 262 -1.87 -16.58 2.37
N GLN A 263 -1.78 -16.87 3.67
CA GLN A 263 -1.43 -15.87 4.67
C GLN A 263 0.01 -15.39 4.44
N THR A 264 0.21 -14.08 4.35
CA THR A 264 1.51 -13.46 4.07
C THR A 264 1.60 -12.07 4.68
N THR A 265 2.81 -11.50 4.76
CA THR A 265 2.98 -10.06 5.01
C THR A 265 2.97 -9.29 3.69
N ALA A 266 2.72 -7.98 3.73
CA ALA A 266 2.82 -7.14 2.52
C ALA A 266 4.25 -7.20 1.93
N SER A 267 5.29 -7.17 2.77
CA SER A 267 6.68 -7.28 2.32
C SER A 267 6.96 -8.57 1.56
N THR A 268 6.52 -9.71 2.08
CA THR A 268 6.68 -11.02 1.43
C THR A 268 5.85 -11.09 0.16
N LEU A 269 4.62 -10.57 0.18
CA LEU A 269 3.74 -10.54 -0.98
C LEU A 269 4.38 -9.80 -2.15
N PHE A 270 4.81 -8.56 -1.96
CA PHE A 270 5.41 -7.76 -3.03
C PHE A 270 6.81 -8.24 -3.45
N ALA A 271 7.58 -8.86 -2.55
CA ALA A 271 8.93 -9.34 -2.85
C ALA A 271 8.96 -10.72 -3.52
N GLU A 272 8.05 -11.63 -3.14
CA GLU A 272 8.04 -13.02 -3.62
C GLU A 272 7.09 -13.25 -4.81
N THR A 273 6.09 -12.39 -5.01
CA THR A 273 5.29 -12.41 -6.24
C THR A 273 6.15 -11.90 -7.41
N PRO A 274 6.43 -12.72 -8.43
CA PRO A 274 7.20 -12.29 -9.60
C PRO A 274 6.54 -11.09 -10.29
N VAL A 275 7.35 -10.20 -10.86
CA VAL A 275 6.87 -9.08 -11.68
C VAL A 275 6.76 -9.56 -13.11
N GLY A 276 5.57 -9.52 -13.69
CA GLY A 276 5.35 -9.97 -15.06
C GLY A 276 3.88 -10.14 -15.41
N SER A 277 3.63 -10.92 -16.46
CA SER A 277 2.29 -11.18 -16.98
C SER A 277 1.72 -12.55 -16.60
N ASP A 278 0.40 -12.66 -16.69
CA ASP A 278 -0.32 -13.93 -16.55
C ASP A 278 0.08 -14.95 -17.63
N ILE A 279 0.54 -14.49 -18.78
CA ILE A 279 0.99 -15.33 -19.91
C ILE A 279 2.26 -16.12 -19.54
N GLU A 280 3.20 -15.51 -18.82
CA GLU A 280 4.42 -16.18 -18.33
C GLU A 280 4.20 -16.87 -16.96
N GLY A 281 3.01 -16.71 -16.38
CA GLY A 281 2.69 -17.23 -15.05
C GLY A 281 3.36 -16.44 -13.93
N GLU A 282 3.62 -15.15 -14.17
CA GLU A 282 4.15 -14.17 -13.24
C GLU A 282 3.02 -13.25 -12.75
N GLY A 283 3.29 -12.37 -11.79
CA GLY A 283 2.27 -11.57 -11.11
C GLY A 283 1.30 -12.38 -10.25
N LEU A 284 0.42 -11.68 -9.54
CA LEU A 284 -0.75 -12.26 -8.89
C LEU A 284 -2.00 -11.53 -9.40
N PHE A 285 -2.88 -12.25 -10.08
CA PHE A 285 -4.08 -11.69 -10.71
C PHE A 285 -5.33 -12.05 -9.91
N PHE A 286 -6.24 -11.09 -9.74
CA PHE A 286 -7.53 -11.30 -9.09
C PHE A 286 -8.64 -11.43 -10.15
N GLU A 287 -9.53 -12.41 -9.96
CA GLU A 287 -10.67 -12.64 -10.84
C GLU A 287 -11.91 -11.90 -10.30
N GLU A 288 -12.41 -10.90 -11.03
CA GLU A 288 -13.63 -10.17 -10.72
C GLU A 288 -14.37 -9.74 -12.00
N ALA A 289 -15.57 -9.14 -11.88
CA ALA A 289 -16.27 -8.63 -13.05
C ALA A 289 -15.63 -7.32 -13.58
N GLU A 290 -15.80 -7.03 -14.88
CA GLU A 290 -15.18 -5.84 -15.51
C GLU A 290 -15.59 -4.53 -14.81
N ASP A 291 -16.85 -4.40 -14.39
CA ASP A 291 -17.33 -3.23 -13.65
C ASP A 291 -16.72 -3.11 -12.26
N GLU A 292 -16.41 -4.23 -11.60
CA GLU A 292 -15.71 -4.28 -10.32
C GLU A 292 -14.22 -3.91 -10.47
N MET A 293 -13.56 -4.37 -11.55
CA MET A 293 -12.18 -3.95 -11.86
C MET A 293 -12.09 -2.43 -12.07
N LEU A 294 -13.05 -1.88 -12.82
CA LEU A 294 -13.11 -0.45 -13.13
C LEU A 294 -13.34 0.45 -11.91
N GLU A 295 -13.67 -0.11 -10.74
CA GLU A 295 -13.73 0.63 -9.49
C GLU A 295 -12.38 1.27 -9.11
N TRP A 296 -11.25 0.71 -9.57
CA TRP A 296 -9.94 1.36 -9.43
C TRP A 296 -9.89 2.76 -10.07
N LEU A 297 -10.69 3.03 -11.09
CA LEU A 297 -10.85 4.38 -11.68
C LEU A 297 -11.99 5.15 -11.02
N THR A 298 -13.17 4.54 -10.90
CA THR A 298 -14.37 5.28 -10.47
C THR A 298 -14.28 5.74 -9.02
N ASN A 299 -13.58 5.00 -8.15
CA ASN A 299 -13.28 5.40 -6.78
C ASN A 299 -12.47 6.70 -6.70
N GLN A 300 -11.68 6.98 -7.72
CA GLN A 300 -10.90 8.22 -7.85
C GLN A 300 -11.67 9.33 -8.59
N GLY A 301 -12.94 9.11 -8.94
CA GLY A 301 -13.72 10.04 -9.76
C GLY A 301 -13.42 9.94 -11.26
N TRP A 302 -12.69 8.91 -11.69
CA TRP A 302 -12.27 8.74 -13.06
C TRP A 302 -13.13 7.72 -13.82
N SER A 303 -12.93 7.68 -15.13
CA SER A 303 -13.57 6.68 -16.00
C SER A 303 -12.65 6.32 -17.16
N VAL A 304 -12.99 5.23 -17.84
CA VAL A 304 -12.29 4.77 -19.06
C VAL A 304 -12.23 5.86 -20.14
N SER A 305 -13.12 6.86 -20.11
CA SER A 305 -13.06 7.99 -21.05
C SER A 305 -11.80 8.85 -20.94
N GLN A 306 -11.06 8.73 -19.84
CA GLN A 306 -9.80 9.42 -19.58
C GLN A 306 -8.57 8.55 -19.87
N SER A 307 -8.78 7.28 -20.22
CA SER A 307 -7.72 6.42 -20.71
C SER A 307 -7.11 7.00 -21.99
N SER A 308 -5.82 6.73 -22.20
CA SER A 308 -5.14 7.04 -23.45
C SER A 308 -5.63 6.17 -24.61
N THR A 309 -6.44 5.16 -24.32
CA THR A 309 -6.78 4.07 -25.22
C THR A 309 -8.26 3.65 -25.16
N THR A 310 -8.66 2.70 -26.00
CA THR A 310 -10.00 2.08 -25.93
C THR A 310 -9.91 0.73 -25.26
N LEU A 311 -10.68 0.51 -24.20
CA LEU A 311 -10.62 -0.72 -23.39
C LEU A 311 -11.02 -1.98 -24.18
N ASN A 312 -10.09 -2.93 -24.28
CA ASN A 312 -10.30 -4.30 -24.79
C ASN A 312 -9.67 -5.39 -23.90
N TYR A 313 -8.74 -5.02 -23.00
CA TYR A 313 -8.18 -5.89 -21.96
C TYR A 313 -8.16 -5.15 -20.63
N LEU A 314 -8.50 -5.88 -19.57
CA LEU A 314 -8.55 -5.39 -18.20
C LEU A 314 -8.04 -6.48 -17.27
N ALA A 315 -7.17 -6.10 -16.34
CA ALA A 315 -6.68 -6.98 -15.29
C ALA A 315 -6.48 -6.19 -14.00
N VAL A 316 -6.61 -6.88 -12.87
CA VAL A 316 -6.29 -6.35 -11.54
C VAL A 316 -5.37 -7.33 -10.83
N GLY A 317 -4.50 -6.83 -9.97
CA GLY A 317 -3.52 -7.70 -9.34
C GLY A 317 -2.37 -6.99 -8.65
N ILE A 318 -1.35 -7.79 -8.37
CA ILE A 318 -0.09 -7.40 -7.77
C ILE A 318 1.05 -7.71 -8.73
N ASN A 319 1.98 -6.77 -8.86
CA ASN A 319 3.20 -6.87 -9.67
C ASN A 319 2.91 -7.21 -11.15
N ILE A 320 1.89 -6.58 -11.75
CA ILE A 320 1.57 -6.74 -13.17
C ILE A 320 2.55 -5.90 -13.99
N ASP A 321 3.13 -6.51 -15.03
CA ASP A 321 4.06 -5.86 -15.98
C ASP A 321 3.87 -6.40 -17.40
N ASP A 322 4.05 -5.56 -18.42
CA ASP A 322 4.12 -5.98 -19.82
C ASP A 322 5.53 -6.49 -20.15
N ASP A 323 5.80 -7.72 -19.70
CA ASP A 323 7.00 -8.49 -20.02
C ASP A 323 6.98 -9.08 -21.46
N GLN A 324 5.93 -8.83 -22.23
CA GLN A 324 5.72 -9.38 -23.57
C GLN A 324 6.17 -8.42 -24.68
N SER A 325 6.30 -7.13 -24.38
CA SER A 325 6.59 -6.09 -25.36
C SER A 325 7.68 -5.12 -24.89
N CYS A 326 7.89 -4.03 -25.64
CA CYS A 326 8.79 -2.95 -25.23
C CYS A 326 8.04 -1.80 -24.54
N PHE A 327 6.78 -2.00 -24.16
CA PHE A 327 5.98 -1.00 -23.48
C PHE A 327 6.14 -1.22 -21.98
N ASP A 328 6.53 -0.15 -21.30
CA ASP A 328 6.90 -0.20 -19.88
C ASP A 328 5.71 0.05 -18.92
N ALA A 329 4.51 -0.38 -19.31
CA ALA A 329 3.34 -0.20 -18.45
C ALA A 329 3.31 -1.31 -17.39
N LYS A 330 3.20 -0.89 -16.12
CA LYS A 330 3.26 -1.80 -14.96
C LYS A 330 2.62 -1.20 -13.72
N ILE A 331 2.27 -2.05 -12.76
CA ILE A 331 1.57 -1.66 -11.55
C ILE A 331 1.91 -2.60 -10.38
N ARG A 332 2.22 -2.04 -9.20
CA ARG A 332 2.50 -2.85 -8.01
C ARG A 332 1.26 -3.43 -7.39
N PHE A 333 0.23 -2.61 -7.24
CA PHE A 333 -1.08 -3.07 -6.78
C PHE A 333 -2.16 -2.20 -7.40
N GLY A 334 -3.02 -2.80 -8.21
CA GLY A 334 -4.06 -2.05 -8.90
C GLY A 334 -4.54 -2.72 -10.17
N MET A 335 -4.91 -1.90 -11.13
CA MET A 335 -5.54 -2.27 -12.39
C MET A 335 -4.66 -1.87 -13.59
N ALA A 336 -4.69 -2.70 -14.64
CA ALA A 336 -4.04 -2.50 -15.92
C ALA A 336 -5.07 -2.51 -17.05
N LEU A 337 -4.95 -1.59 -18.02
CA LEU A 337 -5.85 -1.47 -19.16
C LEU A 337 -5.09 -1.48 -20.48
N ASN A 338 -5.68 -2.11 -21.51
CA ASN A 338 -5.13 -2.12 -22.85
C ASN A 338 -6.18 -1.98 -23.96
N ASN A 339 -5.75 -1.58 -25.16
CA ASN A 339 -6.57 -1.70 -26.37
C ASN A 339 -6.35 -2.97 -27.19
N GLU A 340 -5.38 -3.78 -26.85
CA GLU A 340 -5.34 -5.17 -27.30
C GLU A 340 -6.20 -6.04 -26.38
N ASP A 341 -6.46 -7.29 -26.79
CA ASP A 341 -7.15 -8.31 -26.01
C ASP A 341 -6.20 -9.08 -25.06
N THR A 342 -4.96 -8.60 -24.94
CA THR A 342 -3.88 -9.19 -24.13
C THR A 342 -3.07 -8.07 -23.47
N ILE A 343 -2.14 -8.43 -22.60
CA ILE A 343 -1.20 -7.50 -21.98
C ILE A 343 -0.15 -6.95 -22.96
N TYR A 344 0.00 -7.54 -24.16
CA TYR A 344 0.98 -7.07 -25.14
C TYR A 344 0.71 -5.61 -25.52
N THR A 345 1.73 -4.76 -25.40
CA THR A 345 1.66 -3.30 -25.60
C THR A 345 0.73 -2.58 -24.63
N LEU A 346 0.74 -3.02 -23.36
CA LEU A 346 -0.12 -2.48 -22.29
C LEU A 346 -0.04 -0.95 -22.23
N ASN A 347 -1.20 -0.28 -22.10
CA ASN A 347 -1.27 1.17 -22.19
C ASN A 347 -1.23 1.86 -20.83
N ASP A 348 -2.22 1.58 -19.99
CA ASP A 348 -2.52 2.44 -18.85
C ASP A 348 -2.64 1.60 -17.57
N THR A 349 -2.38 2.22 -16.43
CA THR A 349 -2.51 1.57 -15.12
C THR A 349 -3.06 2.52 -14.07
N ALA A 350 -3.84 1.99 -13.13
CA ALA A 350 -4.43 2.74 -12.03
C ALA A 350 -4.24 1.99 -10.70
N GLY A 351 -3.75 2.67 -9.67
CA GLY A 351 -3.48 2.11 -8.35
C GLY A 351 -2.15 2.61 -7.80
N PHE A 352 -1.39 1.71 -7.17
CA PHE A 352 -0.13 2.00 -6.50
C PHE A 352 1.08 1.53 -7.31
N GLY A 353 2.11 2.37 -7.39
CA GLY A 353 3.29 2.16 -8.24
C GLY A 353 2.91 2.06 -9.72
N ALA A 354 2.03 2.92 -10.21
CA ALA A 354 1.44 2.85 -11.54
C ALA A 354 2.35 3.47 -12.61
N GLN A 355 2.52 2.80 -13.73
CA GLN A 355 3.21 3.29 -14.92
C GLN A 355 2.37 3.03 -16.17
N ALA A 356 2.25 4.07 -17.01
CA ALA A 356 1.70 3.94 -18.34
C ALA A 356 2.79 3.57 -19.34
N TYR A 357 2.36 3.21 -20.54
CA TYR A 357 3.26 2.79 -21.62
C TYR A 357 4.34 3.82 -21.90
N TYR A 358 5.58 3.37 -22.07
CA TYR A 358 6.65 4.24 -22.54
C TYR A 358 7.52 3.46 -23.53
N SER A 359 7.74 4.02 -24.73
CA SER A 359 8.31 3.27 -25.87
C SER A 359 9.65 3.82 -26.38
N ILE A 360 10.22 4.84 -25.73
CA ILE A 360 11.49 5.46 -26.16
C ILE A 360 12.73 4.62 -25.74
N GLY A 361 12.50 3.54 -25.01
CA GLY A 361 13.43 2.44 -24.75
C GLY A 361 12.61 1.22 -24.34
N CYS A 362 13.04 0.01 -24.72
CA CYS A 362 12.42 -1.20 -24.20
C CYS A 362 12.67 -1.30 -22.69
N ASP A 363 11.81 -2.04 -21.99
CA ASP A 363 11.87 -2.29 -20.55
C ASP A 363 13.32 -2.47 -20.07
N TYR A 364 13.76 -1.52 -19.25
CA TYR A 364 15.05 -1.60 -18.57
C TYR A 364 14.75 -1.97 -17.14
N GLU A 365 14.93 -3.25 -16.79
CA GLU A 365 14.77 -3.73 -15.42
C GLU A 365 15.39 -2.75 -14.41
N GLY A 366 14.56 -2.28 -13.47
CA GLY A 366 14.98 -1.36 -12.41
C GLY A 366 15.02 0.12 -12.78
N VAL A 367 14.40 0.54 -13.89
CA VAL A 367 14.29 1.94 -14.27
C VAL A 367 12.83 2.32 -14.48
N ASP A 368 12.34 3.28 -13.70
CA ASP A 368 10.98 3.78 -13.83
C ASP A 368 10.80 4.68 -15.06
N SER A 369 9.74 4.43 -15.82
CA SER A 369 9.28 5.25 -16.95
C SER A 369 8.90 6.68 -16.51
N PRO A 370 9.04 7.73 -17.34
CA PRO A 370 8.60 9.09 -16.98
C PRO A 370 7.09 9.26 -16.81
N TRP A 371 6.27 8.32 -17.32
CA TRP A 371 4.82 8.40 -17.28
C TRP A 371 4.29 7.47 -16.19
N ARG A 372 4.42 7.94 -14.95
CA ARG A 372 4.14 7.16 -13.76
C ARG A 372 3.52 7.99 -12.67
N THR A 373 2.90 7.30 -11.71
CA THR A 373 2.50 7.85 -10.43
C THR A 373 2.67 6.80 -9.34
N PRO A 374 3.22 7.14 -8.17
CA PRO A 374 3.22 6.26 -6.99
C PRO A 374 1.81 5.86 -6.54
N CYS A 375 0.82 6.72 -6.74
CA CYS A 375 -0.58 6.45 -6.42
C CYS A 375 -1.50 7.28 -7.32
N GLY A 376 -2.39 6.61 -8.06
CA GLY A 376 -3.43 7.26 -8.84
C GLY A 376 -3.67 6.61 -10.20
N PHE A 377 -3.77 7.41 -11.27
CA PHE A 377 -4.00 6.90 -12.64
C PHE A 377 -2.95 7.43 -13.61
N ALA A 378 -2.22 6.52 -14.27
CA ALA A 378 -1.31 6.83 -15.36
C ALA A 378 -1.94 6.46 -16.71
N ALA A 379 -2.26 7.48 -17.51
CA ALA A 379 -2.92 7.34 -18.81
C ALA A 379 -2.09 7.95 -19.94
N GLY A 380 -1.10 7.19 -20.42
CA GLY A 380 -0.02 7.71 -21.26
C GLY A 380 0.65 8.94 -20.63
N VAL A 381 0.71 10.05 -21.36
CA VAL A 381 1.28 11.32 -20.86
C VAL A 381 0.46 12.00 -19.76
N ASN A 382 -0.81 11.60 -19.55
CA ASN A 382 -1.67 12.22 -18.55
C ASN A 382 -1.54 11.46 -17.22
N ILE A 383 -0.98 12.13 -16.22
CA ILE A 383 -0.76 11.55 -14.89
C ILE A 383 -1.69 12.23 -13.89
N TYR A 384 -2.44 11.41 -13.17
CA TYR A 384 -3.40 11.85 -12.15
C TYR A 384 -2.94 11.30 -10.80
N GLU A 385 -2.17 12.10 -10.06
CA GLU A 385 -1.69 11.75 -8.72
C GLU A 385 -2.80 11.94 -7.67
N THR A 386 -2.82 11.07 -6.67
CA THR A 386 -3.67 11.23 -5.49
C THR A 386 -3.04 10.59 -4.26
N ALA A 387 -3.55 10.95 -3.07
CA ALA A 387 -3.18 10.28 -1.84
C ALA A 387 -3.80 8.88 -1.79
N GLY A 388 -3.12 7.95 -1.14
CA GLY A 388 -3.61 6.58 -0.99
C GLY A 388 -3.04 5.88 0.22
N THR A 389 -3.66 4.76 0.57
CA THR A 389 -3.25 3.90 1.69
C THR A 389 -3.41 2.44 1.29
N ILE A 390 -2.48 1.59 1.75
CA ILE A 390 -2.57 0.14 1.66
C ILE A 390 -2.73 -0.41 3.06
N TRP A 391 -3.64 -1.36 3.19
CA TRP A 391 -4.05 -2.00 4.43
C TRP A 391 -4.00 -3.51 4.30
N MET A 392 -3.76 -4.20 5.41
CA MET A 392 -3.73 -5.66 5.49
C MET A 392 -4.63 -6.14 6.62
N ARG A 393 -5.30 -7.28 6.42
CA ARG A 393 -6.14 -7.94 7.42
C ARG A 393 -5.87 -9.43 7.46
#